data_AF-A0A7V6DCS8-F1
#
_entry.id   AF-A0A7V6DCS8-F1
#
_cell.length_a   1.000
_cell.length_b   1.000
_cell.length_c   1.000
_cell.angle_alpha   90.00
_cell.angle_beta   90.00
_cell.angle_gamma   90.00
#
_symmetry.space_group_name_H-M   'P 1'
#
loop_
_entity.id
_entity.type
_entity.pdbx_description
1 polymer ?
#
loop_
_entity_poly.entity_id
_entity_poly.type
_entity_poly.pdbx_seq_one_letter_code
_entity_poly.pdbx_strand_id
1 'polypeptide(L)'
;MMSGKSKSTIREVLQAIEELKSMSDLPVEKYASEDGLAYAVVTSFDKDDLKMTQLYKVFYEMRNLSKRVKQGRDFRRDQLLKLKPLVAYAAGRGVIPSEFYELVSKVLDRIHTRADMERAVDFLEAIVAYHKYHWRTRRGIS
;
A
#
# COMPACT_ATOMS: atom_id res chain seq x y z
N MET A 1 21.08 18.04 -22.01
CA MET A 1 20.58 17.93 -20.62
C MET A 1 19.12 17.51 -20.68
N MET A 2 18.82 16.22 -20.50
CA MET A 2 17.45 15.71 -20.54
C MET A 2 16.97 15.42 -19.12
N SER A 3 16.03 16.26 -18.71
CA SER A 3 15.07 16.17 -17.60
C SER A 3 15.25 15.05 -16.57
N GLY A 4 15.51 15.44 -15.32
CA GLY A 4 15.49 14.56 -14.16
C GLY A 4 14.12 13.92 -13.99
N LYS A 5 14.05 12.60 -14.17
CA LYS A 5 12.84 11.82 -13.89
C LYS A 5 12.54 11.93 -12.39
N SER A 6 11.38 12.51 -12.09
CA SER A 6 10.86 12.75 -10.75
C SER A 6 10.89 11.48 -9.91
N LYS A 7 11.73 11.46 -8.87
CA LYS A 7 11.56 10.52 -7.76
C LYS A 7 10.32 10.99 -7.01
N SER A 8 9.18 10.39 -7.32
CA SER A 8 7.94 10.72 -6.64
C SER A 8 8.09 10.46 -5.15
N THR A 9 7.95 11.50 -4.34
CA THR A 9 8.04 11.39 -2.88
C THR A 9 6.79 10.72 -2.32
N ILE A 10 6.86 10.06 -1.15
CA ILE A 10 5.68 9.48 -0.47
C ILE A 10 4.49 10.46 -0.37
N ARG A 11 4.77 11.77 -0.30
CA ARG A 11 3.75 12.83 -0.29
C ARG A 11 2.95 12.90 -1.59
N GLU A 12 3.58 12.75 -2.74
CA GLU A 12 2.88 12.71 -4.03
C GLU A 12 2.00 11.47 -4.14
N VAL A 13 2.45 10.33 -3.57
CA VAL A 13 1.62 9.13 -3.49
C VAL A 13 0.40 9.38 -2.60
N LEU A 14 0.60 9.99 -1.43
CA LEU A 14 -0.50 10.34 -0.52
C LEU A 14 -1.52 11.26 -1.20
N GLN A 15 -1.04 12.28 -1.91
CA GLN A 15 -1.89 13.19 -2.67
C GLN A 15 -2.65 12.44 -3.79
N ALA A 16 -1.97 11.60 -4.56
CA ALA A 16 -2.58 10.84 -5.64
C ALA A 16 -3.70 9.93 -5.12
N ILE A 17 -3.54 9.30 -3.95
CA ILE A 17 -4.59 8.48 -3.33
C ILE A 17 -5.73 9.34 -2.76
N GLU A 18 -5.42 10.52 -2.22
CA GLU A 18 -6.42 11.45 -1.68
C GLU A 18 -7.34 12.05 -2.75
N GLU A 19 -6.84 12.23 -3.97
CA GLU A 19 -7.64 12.73 -5.09
C GLU A 19 -8.62 11.68 -5.65
N LEU A 20 -8.43 10.39 -5.37
CA LEU A 20 -9.29 9.31 -5.86
C LEU A 20 -10.63 9.27 -5.12
N LYS A 21 -11.76 9.37 -5.81
CA LYS A 21 -13.06 9.14 -5.17
C LYS A 21 -13.19 7.73 -4.62
N SER A 22 -12.67 6.75 -5.36
CA SER A 22 -12.63 5.35 -4.99
C SER A 22 -11.28 4.72 -5.34
N MET A 23 -10.86 3.69 -4.59
CA MET A 23 -9.69 2.90 -4.98
C MET A 23 -9.83 2.26 -6.36
N SER A 24 -11.05 1.91 -6.82
CA SER A 24 -11.25 1.35 -8.16
C SER A 24 -10.81 2.29 -9.29
N ASP A 25 -10.78 3.60 -9.01
CA ASP A 25 -10.43 4.64 -9.97
C ASP A 25 -8.92 4.73 -10.22
N LEU A 26 -8.10 4.07 -9.38
CA LEU A 26 -6.64 4.06 -9.52
C LEU A 26 -6.21 3.13 -10.66
N PRO A 27 -5.77 3.61 -11.84
CA PRO A 27 -5.39 2.74 -12.95
C PRO A 27 -4.21 1.83 -12.59
N VAL A 28 -4.19 0.60 -13.10
CA VAL A 28 -3.15 -0.39 -12.79
C VAL A 28 -1.77 0.11 -13.21
N GLU A 29 -1.72 0.74 -14.37
CA GLU A 29 -0.52 1.31 -14.97
C GLU A 29 0.10 2.39 -14.08
N LYS A 30 -0.69 3.11 -13.28
CA LYS A 30 -0.18 4.18 -12.40
C LYS A 30 0.59 3.64 -11.20
N TYR A 31 0.32 2.42 -10.74
CA TYR A 31 1.02 1.87 -9.57
C TYR A 31 1.91 0.68 -9.88
N ALA A 32 1.64 -0.08 -10.94
CA ALA A 32 2.32 -1.34 -11.22
C ALA A 32 3.67 -1.15 -11.93
N SER A 33 3.92 -0.02 -12.59
CA SER A 33 5.19 0.24 -13.30
C SER A 33 6.37 0.47 -12.35
N GLU A 34 7.59 0.31 -12.87
CA GLU A 34 8.85 0.52 -12.11
C GLU A 34 9.10 1.99 -11.75
N ASP A 35 8.32 2.92 -12.29
CA ASP A 35 8.23 4.33 -11.93
C ASP A 35 6.87 4.70 -11.30
N GLY A 36 6.04 3.69 -11.01
CA GLY A 36 4.69 3.85 -10.50
C GLY A 36 4.64 4.13 -9.00
N LEU A 37 3.43 4.43 -8.52
CA LEU A 37 3.17 4.77 -7.13
C LEU A 37 3.70 3.71 -6.14
N ALA A 38 3.59 2.41 -6.45
CA ALA A 38 4.05 1.37 -5.54
C ALA A 38 5.58 1.37 -5.38
N TYR A 39 6.32 1.64 -6.46
CA TYR A 39 7.77 1.77 -6.42
C TYR A 39 8.20 3.05 -5.69
N ALA A 40 7.48 4.16 -5.91
CA ALA A 40 7.68 5.43 -5.21
C ALA A 40 7.54 5.29 -3.68
N VAL A 41 6.54 4.54 -3.21
CA VAL A 41 6.38 4.21 -1.79
C VAL A 41 7.64 3.53 -1.25
N VAL A 42 8.08 2.45 -1.90
CA VAL A 42 9.22 1.65 -1.43
C VAL A 42 10.53 2.45 -1.41
N THR A 43 10.74 3.31 -2.40
CA THR A 43 11.97 4.12 -2.52
C THR A 43 11.98 5.35 -1.61
N SER A 44 10.84 5.70 -1.01
CA SER A 44 10.73 6.80 -0.04
C SER A 44 11.11 6.42 1.39
N PHE A 45 11.36 5.15 1.67
CA PHE A 45 11.70 4.66 3.01
C PHE A 45 13.04 3.92 3.00
N ASP A 46 13.79 4.03 4.10
CA ASP A 46 14.98 3.22 4.29
C ASP A 46 14.62 1.78 4.70
N LYS A 47 15.62 0.89 4.60
CA LYS A 47 15.45 -0.55 4.85
C LYS A 47 14.91 -0.84 6.25
N ASP A 48 15.35 -0.04 7.21
CA ASP A 48 15.06 -0.24 8.62
C ASP A 48 13.74 0.42 9.05
N ASP A 49 13.22 1.35 8.23
CA ASP A 49 11.93 2.01 8.43
C ASP A 49 10.75 1.09 8.10
N LEU A 50 10.91 0.22 7.10
CA LEU A 50 9.85 -0.68 6.63
C LEU A 50 10.21 -2.15 6.85
N LYS A 51 9.93 -2.67 8.06
CA LYS A 51 10.13 -4.10 8.36
C LYS A 51 9.10 -4.98 7.66
N MET A 52 9.59 -5.71 6.66
CA MET A 52 8.79 -6.56 5.76
C MET A 52 7.84 -7.51 6.49
N THR A 53 8.30 -8.14 7.57
CA THR A 53 7.52 -9.13 8.34
C THR A 53 6.28 -8.54 8.99
N GLN A 54 6.23 -7.23 9.20
CA GLN A 54 5.12 -6.57 9.89
C GLN A 54 4.13 -5.95 8.91
N LEU A 55 4.64 -5.39 7.79
CA LEU A 55 3.82 -5.06 6.62
C LEU A 55 3.03 -6.28 6.16
N TYR A 56 3.71 -7.42 6.01
CA TYR A 56 3.08 -8.66 5.59
C TYR A 56 1.91 -9.05 6.48
N LYS A 57 1.97 -8.83 7.81
CA LYS A 57 0.85 -9.17 8.71
C LYS A 57 -0.38 -8.30 8.44
N VAL A 58 -0.20 -6.97 8.36
CA VAL A 58 -1.29 -6.04 8.07
C VAL A 58 -1.91 -6.36 6.70
N PHE A 59 -1.07 -6.56 5.69
CA PHE A 59 -1.53 -6.92 4.35
C PHE A 59 -2.18 -8.28 4.26
N TYR A 60 -1.68 -9.26 5.01
CA TYR A 60 -2.26 -10.60 5.04
C TYR A 60 -3.68 -10.57 5.59
N GLU A 61 -3.94 -9.77 6.63
CA GLU A 61 -5.30 -9.57 7.14
C GLU A 61 -6.21 -8.91 6.09
N MET A 62 -5.73 -7.88 5.39
CA MET A 62 -6.47 -7.25 4.28
C MET A 62 -6.78 -8.23 3.15
N ARG A 63 -5.79 -9.04 2.76
CA ARG A 63 -5.91 -10.05 1.72
C ARG A 63 -6.89 -11.15 2.11
N ASN A 64 -6.85 -11.61 3.36
CA ASN A 64 -7.78 -12.60 3.89
C ASN A 64 -9.21 -12.07 3.90
N LEU A 65 -9.40 -10.81 4.28
CA LEU A 65 -10.69 -10.15 4.19
C LEU A 65 -11.19 -10.14 2.74
N SER A 66 -10.32 -9.80 1.79
CA SER A 66 -10.67 -9.72 0.37
C SER A 66 -11.05 -11.10 -0.19
N LYS A 67 -10.31 -12.16 0.17
CA LYS A 67 -10.65 -13.54 -0.19
C LYS A 67 -12.02 -13.97 0.32
N ARG A 68 -12.36 -13.63 1.58
CA ARG A 68 -13.67 -13.95 2.15
C ARG A 68 -14.79 -13.24 1.40
N VAL A 69 -14.60 -11.97 1.04
CA VAL A 69 -15.54 -11.23 0.20
C VAL A 69 -15.65 -11.91 -1.15
N LYS A 70 -14.53 -12.26 -1.81
CA LYS A 70 -14.48 -12.97 -3.10
C LYS A 70 -15.29 -14.26 -3.15
N GLN A 71 -15.27 -15.04 -2.07
CA GLN A 71 -15.98 -16.32 -1.91
C GLN A 71 -17.51 -16.20 -1.72
N GLY A 72 -18.12 -15.09 -2.13
CA GLY A 72 -19.57 -14.90 -2.12
C GLY A 72 -20.15 -14.44 -0.78
N ARG A 73 -19.30 -14.01 0.17
CA ARG A 73 -19.78 -13.29 1.36
C ARG A 73 -19.99 -11.82 1.00
N ASP A 74 -21.02 -11.22 1.58
CA ASP A 74 -21.28 -9.80 1.41
C ASP A 74 -20.06 -8.96 1.78
N PHE A 75 -19.85 -7.89 1.01
CA PHE A 75 -18.89 -6.87 1.38
C PHE A 75 -19.34 -6.19 2.67
N ARG A 76 -18.52 -6.32 3.71
CA ARG A 76 -18.83 -5.91 5.08
C ARG A 76 -17.93 -4.75 5.48
N ARG A 77 -18.43 -3.52 5.30
CA ARG A 77 -17.70 -2.28 5.60
C ARG A 77 -17.21 -2.22 7.05
N ASP A 78 -17.93 -2.83 7.98
CA ASP A 78 -17.53 -2.99 9.38
C ASP A 78 -16.24 -3.79 9.56
N GLN A 79 -15.93 -4.75 8.67
CA GLN A 79 -14.66 -5.49 8.72
C GLN A 79 -13.49 -4.65 8.25
N LEU A 80 -13.71 -3.68 7.35
CA LEU A 80 -12.68 -2.70 6.97
C LEU A 80 -12.38 -1.73 8.12
N LEU A 81 -13.41 -1.29 8.84
CA LEU A 81 -13.24 -0.42 10.00
C LEU A 81 -12.39 -1.07 11.09
N LYS A 82 -12.41 -2.41 11.21
CA LYS A 82 -11.53 -3.17 12.12
C LYS A 82 -10.05 -3.18 11.72
N LEU A 83 -9.72 -2.88 10.46
CA LEU A 83 -8.34 -2.76 10.02
C LEU A 83 -7.70 -1.46 10.52
N LYS A 84 -8.45 -0.35 10.57
CA LYS A 84 -7.95 0.95 11.04
C LYS A 84 -7.22 0.88 12.40
N PRO A 85 -7.78 0.29 13.47
CA PRO A 85 -7.08 0.18 14.75
C PRO A 85 -5.85 -0.74 14.68
N LEU A 86 -5.83 -1.75 13.80
CA LEU A 86 -4.64 -2.60 13.62
C LEU A 86 -3.48 -1.82 12.99
N VAL A 87 -3.77 -1.01 11.97
CA VAL A 87 -2.77 -0.15 11.33
C VAL A 87 -2.30 0.93 12.31
N ALA A 88 -3.22 1.54 13.07
CA ALA A 88 -2.89 2.52 14.10
C ALA A 88 -2.02 1.92 15.22
N TYR A 89 -2.31 0.69 15.65
CA TYR A 89 -1.51 -0.03 16.63
C TYR A 89 -0.09 -0.32 16.09
N ALA A 90 0.03 -0.74 14.83
CA ALA A 90 1.33 -0.95 14.20
C ALA A 90 2.16 0.35 14.13
N ALA A 91 1.51 1.47 13.80
CA ALA A 91 2.13 2.80 13.80
C ALA A 91 2.60 3.20 15.22
N GLY A 92 1.72 3.08 16.21
CA GLY A 92 2.02 3.41 17.62
C GLY A 92 3.12 2.54 18.25
N ARG A 93 3.37 1.34 17.69
CA ARG A 93 4.49 0.47 18.09
C ARG A 93 5.81 0.81 17.38
N GLY A 94 5.84 1.83 16.53
CA GLY A 94 7.01 2.19 15.72
C GLY A 94 7.36 1.12 14.68
N VAL A 95 6.37 0.33 14.26
CA VAL A 95 6.57 -0.81 13.37
C VAL A 95 6.41 -0.43 11.90
N ILE A 96 5.62 0.60 11.63
CA ILE A 96 5.50 1.25 10.33
C ILE A 96 5.72 2.76 10.50
N PRO A 97 6.29 3.45 9.49
CA PRO A 97 6.40 4.90 9.51
C PRO A 97 5.03 5.58 9.50
N SER A 98 4.97 6.80 10.03
CA SER A 98 3.76 7.63 10.05
C SER A 98 3.14 7.83 8.67
N GLU A 99 3.98 8.07 7.66
CA GLU A 99 3.59 8.32 6.28
C GLU A 99 3.02 7.05 5.64
N PHE A 100 3.52 5.89 6.04
CA PHE A 100 2.99 4.61 5.60
C PHE A 100 1.63 4.30 6.26
N TYR A 101 1.50 4.60 7.56
CA TYR A 101 0.21 4.56 8.24
C TYR A 101 -0.81 5.47 7.56
N GLU A 102 -0.41 6.68 7.20
CA GLU A 102 -1.26 7.64 6.50
C GLU A 102 -1.70 7.10 5.14
N LEU A 103 -0.77 6.52 4.37
CA LEU A 103 -1.07 5.90 3.07
C LEU A 103 -2.13 4.80 3.21
N VAL A 104 -1.93 3.87 4.13
CA VAL A 104 -2.87 2.76 4.35
C VAL A 104 -4.22 3.30 4.82
N SER A 105 -4.23 4.32 5.68
CA SER A 105 -5.47 4.94 6.17
C SER A 105 -6.25 5.59 5.03
N LYS A 106 -5.59 6.38 4.17
CA LYS A 106 -6.21 6.98 2.98
C LYS A 106 -6.74 5.93 2.02
N VAL A 107 -5.99 4.84 1.77
CA VAL A 107 -6.45 3.71 0.95
C VAL A 107 -7.73 3.10 1.55
N LEU A 108 -7.75 2.82 2.85
CA LEU A 108 -8.92 2.25 3.53
C LEU A 108 -10.14 3.17 3.46
N ASP A 109 -9.94 4.48 3.53
CA ASP A 109 -11.01 5.48 3.43
C ASP A 109 -11.67 5.53 2.05
N ARG A 110 -10.96 5.13 0.99
CA ARG A 110 -11.47 5.08 -0.39
C ARG A 110 -12.00 3.70 -0.80
N ILE A 111 -12.20 2.79 0.15
CA ILE A 111 -12.86 1.50 -0.09
C ILE A 111 -14.34 1.60 0.28
N HIS A 112 -15.20 1.56 -0.72
CA HIS A 112 -16.66 1.63 -0.58
C HIS A 112 -17.35 0.39 -1.15
N THR A 113 -16.70 -0.27 -2.10
CA THR A 113 -17.22 -1.43 -2.82
C THR A 113 -16.21 -2.58 -2.77
N ARG A 114 -16.66 -3.75 -3.27
CA ARG A 114 -15.77 -4.89 -3.50
C ARG A 114 -14.66 -4.57 -4.51
N ALA A 115 -14.96 -3.85 -5.59
CA ALA A 115 -13.97 -3.53 -6.62
C ALA A 115 -12.84 -2.66 -6.04
N ASP A 116 -13.19 -1.70 -5.19
CA ASP A 116 -12.25 -0.83 -4.49
C ASP A 116 -11.34 -1.64 -3.58
N MET A 117 -11.92 -2.63 -2.90
CA MET A 117 -11.20 -3.53 -2.02
C MET A 117 -10.21 -4.40 -2.80
N GLU A 118 -10.61 -4.91 -3.96
CA GLU A 118 -9.73 -5.69 -4.84
C GLU A 118 -8.57 -4.81 -5.33
N ARG A 119 -8.86 -3.60 -5.83
CA ARG A 119 -7.83 -2.66 -6.28
C ARG A 119 -6.89 -2.22 -5.16
N ALA A 120 -7.40 -2.02 -3.94
CA ALA A 120 -6.59 -1.73 -2.77
C ALA A 120 -5.62 -2.87 -2.44
N VAL A 121 -6.10 -4.13 -2.49
CA VAL A 121 -5.23 -5.29 -2.28
C VAL A 121 -4.16 -5.37 -3.38
N ASP A 122 -4.52 -5.18 -4.64
CA ASP A 122 -3.57 -5.23 -5.76
C ASP A 122 -2.47 -4.16 -5.63
N PHE A 123 -2.85 -2.93 -5.26
CA PHE A 123 -1.91 -1.84 -5.01
C PHE A 123 -0.93 -2.17 -3.89
N LEU A 124 -1.43 -2.70 -2.78
CA LEU A 124 -0.63 -3.06 -1.62
C LEU A 124 0.27 -4.27 -1.89
N GLU A 125 -0.20 -5.25 -2.66
CA GLU A 125 0.61 -6.37 -3.14
C GLU A 125 1.76 -5.88 -4.04
N ALA A 126 1.53 -4.88 -4.88
CA ALA A 126 2.58 -4.26 -5.69
C ALA A 126 3.67 -3.59 -4.81
N ILE A 127 3.29 -2.87 -3.75
CA ILE A 127 4.25 -2.29 -2.78
C ILE A 127 5.12 -3.39 -2.16
N VAL A 128 4.50 -4.50 -1.74
CA VAL A 128 5.21 -5.64 -1.15
C VAL A 128 6.16 -6.29 -2.16
N ALA A 129 5.73 -6.45 -3.41
CA ALA A 129 6.55 -7.01 -4.48
C ALA A 129 7.78 -6.12 -4.75
N TYR A 130 7.59 -4.81 -4.87
CA TYR A 130 8.69 -3.87 -5.06
C TYR A 130 9.61 -3.75 -3.85
N HIS A 131 9.08 -3.86 -2.63
CA HIS A 131 9.89 -3.94 -1.41
C HIS A 131 10.81 -5.16 -1.45
N LYS A 132 10.27 -6.33 -1.82
CA LYS A 132 11.06 -7.56 -1.99
C LYS A 132 12.14 -7.40 -3.06
N TYR A 133 11.79 -6.81 -4.20
CA TYR A 133 12.69 -6.55 -5.31
C TYR A 133 13.83 -5.62 -4.89
N HIS A 134 13.50 -4.44 -4.37
CA HIS A 134 14.45 -3.40 -3.99
C HIS A 134 15.50 -3.87 -2.96
N TRP A 135 15.07 -4.63 -1.93
CA TRP A 135 16.01 -5.13 -0.91
C TRP A 135 16.73 -6.41 -1.29
N ARG A 136 16.26 -7.17 -2.29
CA ARG A 136 17.03 -8.28 -2.88
C ARG A 136 18.13 -7.73 -3.78
N THR A 137 17.85 -6.71 -4.58
CA THR A 137 18.84 -6.09 -5.49
C THR A 137 19.94 -5.36 -4.72
N ARG A 138 19.63 -4.65 -3.61
CA ARG A 138 20.65 -4.03 -2.73
C ARG A 138 21.54 -5.02 -1.97
N ARG A 139 21.19 -6.32 -1.93
CA ARG A 139 22.03 -7.38 -1.32
C ARG A 139 23.02 -8.03 -2.31
N GLY A 140 22.96 -7.67 -3.60
CA GLY A 140 23.81 -8.23 -4.67
C GLY A 140 25.03 -7.38 -5.03
N ILE A 141 25.32 -6.32 -4.27
CA ILE A 141 26.55 -5.54 -4.38
C ILE A 141 27.14 -5.49 -2.97
N SER A 142 27.92 -6.51 -2.63
CA SER A 142 28.84 -6.49 -1.50
C SER A 142 30.04 -7.35 -1.83
#